data_AF-A0A832CSG4-F1
#
_entry.id   AF-A0A832CSG4-F1
#
_cell.length_a   1.000
_cell.length_b   1.000
_cell.length_c   1.000
_cell.angle_alpha   90.00
_cell.angle_beta   90.00
_cell.angle_gamma   90.00
#
_symmetry.space_group_name_H-M   'P 1'
#
loop_
_entity.id
_entity.type
_entity.pdbx_description
1 polymer ?
#
loop_
_entity_poly.entity_id
_entity_poly.type
_entity_poly.pdbx_seq_one_letter_code
_entity_poly.pdbx_strand_id
1 'polypeptide(L)'
;MWSIIDNAPLALRLSLAIIAVLLVLYSLGFLEFRLLLLSGSILLLLIFLFIGLREFGFPRVNLSSSSESYFRALEVEIRSGKSGAAGELSKIISDRATKTSTRYILLSILEGELRRSFIILVSEDSKKINVEAEVLKTLLTSLVDGIRVSEVNYEELRVLADWVLKLNLHSKGLLFISDKTLGERQLINTSPASSVENNLILGEALDNPMPKPYTLTLRDIEGHIGIFGSTGSGKSTTLSIIVERVWRNLKIPVILLDWTGEHVVLFKTRGIQFKEYNPMDGGASINPLDIESDIDYIVSVMVKALSLSPPQAYMLMRALESFKPRSLRELEESIAALTEESKWDKEVKRALLRKISMLTRGSYNAFKETKSIELNSISIVRLDYIKNILAKKSYALFLLARMFMERSSSNESEPRILIAIDEAHNIFSGEESHFIEQLFSECRKYGVILAIATQSPASIPNGILLNTNTKIIHALRSSRDKTIISETMSLKREYVDIIDKLGSGEAIIQAPSNPEPTLIQVQLVDESSSEFNNIRVYREPVNIDTSIPGFYS
;
A
#
# COMPACT_ATOMS: atom_id res chain seq x y z
N MET A 1 -52.57 -16.62 -30.58
CA MET A 1 -51.14 -16.49 -30.20
C MET A 1 -50.84 -15.11 -29.62
N TRP A 2 -51.27 -14.01 -30.25
CA TRP A 2 -51.08 -12.64 -29.74
C TRP A 2 -51.71 -12.37 -28.36
N SER A 3 -52.91 -12.89 -28.06
CA SER A 3 -53.52 -12.69 -26.72
C SER A 3 -52.82 -13.43 -25.57
N ILE A 4 -52.01 -14.46 -25.89
CA ILE A 4 -51.19 -15.18 -24.89
C ILE A 4 -49.90 -14.40 -24.62
N ILE A 5 -49.37 -13.72 -25.65
CA ILE A 5 -48.16 -12.89 -25.55
C ILE A 5 -48.46 -11.59 -24.77
N ASP A 6 -49.65 -11.02 -24.92
CA ASP A 6 -50.04 -9.78 -24.23
C ASP A 6 -50.27 -9.91 -22.72
N ASN A 7 -50.39 -11.14 -22.21
CA ASN A 7 -50.43 -11.43 -20.78
C ASN A 7 -49.11 -12.06 -20.26
N ALA A 8 -48.11 -12.25 -21.12
CA ALA A 8 -46.83 -12.79 -20.71
C ALA A 8 -45.99 -11.72 -20.00
N PRO A 9 -45.12 -12.08 -19.03
CA PRO A 9 -44.18 -11.14 -18.43
C PRO A 9 -43.32 -10.46 -19.50
N LEU A 10 -42.97 -9.17 -19.30
CA LEU A 10 -42.25 -8.36 -20.27
C LEU A 10 -40.94 -9.03 -20.77
N ALA A 11 -40.23 -9.72 -19.87
CA ALA A 11 -39.03 -10.48 -20.21
C ALA A 11 -39.29 -11.60 -21.23
N LEU A 12 -40.43 -12.30 -21.13
CA LEU A 12 -40.80 -13.35 -22.07
C LEU A 12 -41.12 -12.75 -23.45
N ARG A 13 -41.82 -11.60 -23.49
CA ARG A 13 -42.11 -10.88 -24.74
C ARG A 13 -40.84 -10.37 -25.43
N LEU A 14 -39.92 -9.81 -24.67
CA LEU A 14 -38.61 -9.36 -25.17
C LEU A 14 -37.79 -10.53 -25.71
N SER A 15 -37.77 -11.67 -25.01
CA SER A 15 -37.06 -12.87 -25.48
C SER A 15 -37.67 -13.43 -26.78
N LEU A 16 -38.99 -13.47 -26.90
CA LEU A 16 -39.68 -13.90 -28.13
C LEU A 16 -39.44 -12.92 -29.29
N ALA A 17 -39.39 -11.61 -29.02
CA ALA A 17 -39.08 -10.60 -30.03
C ALA A 17 -37.64 -10.74 -30.54
N ILE A 18 -36.68 -11.00 -29.64
CA ILE A 18 -35.28 -11.23 -30.01
C ILE A 18 -35.13 -12.50 -30.86
N ILE A 19 -35.84 -13.60 -30.51
CA ILE A 19 -35.87 -14.82 -31.33
C ILE A 19 -36.41 -14.54 -32.73
N ALA A 20 -37.51 -13.78 -32.83
CA ALA A 20 -38.11 -13.43 -34.11
C ALA A 20 -37.15 -12.61 -34.99
N VAL A 21 -36.45 -11.63 -34.40
CA VAL A 21 -35.44 -10.83 -35.11
C VAL A 21 -34.26 -11.69 -35.58
N LEU A 22 -33.76 -12.60 -34.74
CA LEU A 22 -32.67 -13.50 -35.11
C LEU A 22 -33.06 -14.46 -36.24
N LEU A 23 -34.30 -14.98 -36.23
CA LEU A 23 -34.84 -15.81 -37.31
C LEU A 23 -34.97 -15.04 -38.63
N VAL A 24 -35.39 -13.78 -38.56
CA VAL A 24 -35.47 -12.90 -39.74
C VAL A 24 -34.06 -12.62 -40.30
N LEU A 25 -33.09 -12.29 -39.44
CA LEU A 25 -31.70 -12.06 -39.85
C LEU A 25 -31.05 -13.31 -40.45
N TYR A 26 -31.38 -14.51 -39.95
CA TYR A 26 -30.97 -15.78 -40.56
C TYR A 26 -31.63 -15.98 -41.93
N SER A 27 -32.93 -15.74 -42.07
CA SER A 27 -33.65 -15.88 -43.35
C SER A 27 -33.13 -14.94 -44.44
N LEU A 28 -32.57 -13.79 -44.02
CA LEU A 28 -31.94 -12.80 -44.90
C LEU A 28 -30.45 -13.10 -45.16
N GLY A 29 -29.90 -14.20 -44.62
CA GLY A 29 -28.53 -14.64 -44.87
C GLY A 29 -27.45 -13.88 -44.08
N PHE A 30 -27.83 -13.00 -43.15
CA PHE A 30 -26.88 -12.22 -42.33
C PHE A 30 -26.31 -12.99 -41.14
N LEU A 31 -26.87 -14.15 -40.79
CA LEU A 31 -26.40 -15.00 -39.71
C LEU A 31 -26.13 -16.41 -40.20
N GLU A 32 -24.98 -16.98 -39.83
CA GLU A 32 -24.71 -18.41 -40.04
C GLU A 32 -25.49 -19.28 -39.04
N PHE A 33 -25.93 -20.46 -39.46
CA PHE A 33 -26.77 -21.35 -38.64
C PHE A 33 -26.14 -21.73 -37.28
N ARG A 34 -24.80 -21.82 -37.21
CA ARG A 34 -24.07 -22.08 -35.96
C ARG A 34 -24.20 -20.95 -34.94
N LEU A 35 -24.20 -19.70 -35.39
CA LEU A 35 -24.40 -18.52 -34.54
C LEU A 35 -25.86 -18.41 -34.07
N LEU A 36 -26.82 -18.87 -34.88
CA LEU A 36 -28.23 -18.96 -34.46
C LEU A 36 -28.43 -20.00 -33.35
N LEU A 37 -27.77 -21.16 -33.46
CA LEU A 37 -27.82 -22.18 -32.41
C LEU A 37 -27.14 -21.73 -31.12
N LEU A 38 -26.01 -21.00 -31.21
CA LEU A 38 -25.31 -20.48 -30.04
C LEU A 38 -26.14 -19.39 -29.32
N SER A 39 -26.74 -18.47 -30.08
CA SER A 39 -27.60 -17.42 -29.53
C SER A 39 -28.91 -17.98 -28.98
N GLY A 40 -29.52 -18.96 -29.65
CA GLY A 40 -30.69 -19.68 -29.16
C GLY A 40 -30.42 -20.47 -27.88
N SER A 41 -29.26 -21.11 -27.77
CA SER A 41 -28.86 -21.85 -26.56
C SER A 41 -28.49 -20.94 -25.39
N ILE A 42 -27.89 -19.77 -25.63
CA ILE A 42 -27.68 -18.73 -24.60
C ILE A 42 -29.02 -18.18 -24.11
N LEU A 43 -29.99 -17.98 -25.00
CA LEU A 43 -31.31 -17.49 -24.61
C LEU A 43 -32.12 -18.55 -23.85
N LEU A 44 -32.03 -19.82 -24.25
CA LEU A 44 -32.57 -20.94 -23.49
C LEU A 44 -31.90 -21.07 -22.13
N LEU A 45 -30.58 -20.90 -22.04
CA LEU A 45 -29.84 -20.87 -20.79
C LEU A 45 -30.30 -19.71 -19.89
N LEU A 46 -30.56 -18.53 -20.46
CA LEU A 46 -31.09 -17.38 -19.71
C LEU A 46 -32.52 -17.61 -19.24
N ILE A 47 -33.38 -18.23 -20.05
CA ILE A 47 -34.74 -18.64 -19.65
C ILE A 47 -34.66 -19.73 -18.59
N PHE A 48 -33.72 -20.68 -18.69
CA PHE A 48 -33.50 -21.74 -17.71
C PHE A 48 -32.88 -21.21 -16.43
N LEU A 49 -32.03 -20.17 -16.48
CA LEU A 49 -31.57 -19.43 -15.32
C LEU A 49 -32.71 -18.64 -14.69
N PHE A 50 -33.63 -18.09 -15.48
CA PHE A 50 -34.77 -17.33 -14.96
C PHE A 50 -35.84 -18.23 -14.34
N ILE A 51 -36.10 -19.40 -14.93
CA ILE A 51 -36.98 -20.45 -14.38
C ILE A 51 -36.29 -21.15 -13.21
N GLY A 52 -34.98 -21.40 -13.31
CA GLY A 52 -34.15 -22.00 -12.26
C GLY A 52 -33.95 -21.07 -11.07
N LEU A 53 -33.92 -19.75 -11.26
CA LEU A 53 -33.97 -18.75 -10.18
C LEU A 53 -35.33 -18.71 -9.49
N ARG A 54 -36.37 -19.34 -10.06
CA ARG A 54 -37.65 -19.59 -9.39
C ARG A 54 -37.61 -20.82 -8.49
N GLU A 55 -36.66 -21.74 -8.70
CA GLU A 55 -36.42 -22.95 -7.88
C GLU A 55 -35.21 -22.85 -6.95
N PHE A 56 -34.27 -21.93 -7.19
CA PHE A 56 -33.29 -21.51 -6.19
C PHE A 56 -34.02 -20.71 -5.11
N GLY A 57 -34.48 -21.44 -4.10
CA GLY A 57 -35.01 -20.87 -2.88
C GLY A 57 -34.02 -19.91 -2.26
N PHE A 58 -34.25 -18.60 -2.48
CA PHE A 58 -34.13 -17.69 -1.34
C PHE A 58 -34.93 -18.33 -0.21
N PRO A 59 -34.39 -18.39 1.02
CA PRO A 59 -35.06 -19.06 2.12
C PRO A 59 -36.51 -18.58 2.12
N ARG A 60 -37.46 -19.53 1.96
CA ARG A 60 -38.88 -19.24 2.16
C ARG A 60 -39.01 -18.84 3.62
N VAL A 61 -38.86 -17.54 3.88
CA VAL A 61 -39.27 -16.96 5.14
C VAL A 61 -40.77 -17.17 5.14
N ASN A 62 -41.26 -18.10 5.97
CA ASN A 62 -42.67 -18.20 6.26
C ASN A 62 -43.16 -16.78 6.62
N LEU A 63 -43.95 -16.20 5.72
CA LEU A 63 -44.66 -14.94 5.93
C LEU A 63 -45.84 -15.23 6.86
N SER A 64 -45.53 -15.54 8.11
CA SER A 64 -46.52 -15.71 9.17
C SER A 64 -46.12 -14.83 10.36
N SER A 65 -46.36 -13.53 10.22
CA SER A 65 -46.62 -12.59 11.35
C SER A 65 -46.91 -11.17 10.82
N SER A 66 -48.18 -10.90 10.56
CA SER A 66 -48.98 -9.77 11.08
C SER A 66 -48.36 -8.37 11.35
N SER A 67 -47.51 -7.81 10.50
CA SER A 67 -47.27 -6.36 10.49
C SER A 67 -47.19 -5.85 9.05
N GLU A 68 -48.15 -5.02 8.63
CA GLU A 68 -48.07 -4.32 7.35
C GLU A 68 -46.87 -3.36 7.37
N SER A 69 -45.92 -3.60 6.48
CA SER A 69 -44.79 -2.71 6.21
C SER A 69 -45.24 -1.59 5.26
N TYR A 70 -44.93 -0.35 5.62
CA TYR A 70 -45.14 0.80 4.76
C TYR A 70 -43.80 1.23 4.16
N PHE A 71 -43.78 1.57 2.87
CA PHE A 71 -42.59 2.06 2.18
C PHE A 71 -42.88 3.35 1.38
N ARG A 72 -41.86 4.18 1.22
CA ARG A 72 -41.84 5.36 0.31
C ARG A 72 -40.49 5.40 -0.39
N ALA A 73 -40.45 5.85 -1.64
CA ALA A 73 -39.19 6.00 -2.37
C ALA A 73 -39.04 7.42 -2.91
N LEU A 74 -37.85 7.99 -2.72
CA LEU A 74 -37.44 9.26 -3.29
C LEU A 74 -36.34 9.01 -4.32
N GLU A 75 -36.40 9.66 -5.46
CA GLU A 75 -35.31 9.70 -6.44
C GLU A 75 -34.60 11.04 -6.34
N VAL A 76 -33.27 10.99 -6.31
CA VAL A 76 -32.38 12.14 -6.21
C VAL A 76 -31.45 12.16 -7.42
N GLU A 77 -31.63 13.14 -8.29
CA GLU A 77 -30.72 13.39 -9.41
C GLU A 77 -29.65 14.42 -9.02
N ILE A 78 -28.38 14.11 -9.28
CA ILE A 78 -27.21 14.97 -9.05
C ILE A 78 -26.50 15.16 -10.40
N ARG A 79 -26.29 16.41 -10.80
CA ARG A 79 -25.50 16.77 -12.01
C ARG A 79 -24.01 16.90 -11.65
N SER A 80 -23.10 16.35 -12.46
CA SER A 80 -21.66 16.37 -12.19
C SER A 80 -21.09 17.80 -12.17
N GLY A 81 -20.05 17.99 -11.37
CA GLY A 81 -19.43 19.29 -11.06
C GLY A 81 -19.39 19.61 -9.55
N LYS A 82 -20.13 18.86 -8.72
CA LYS A 82 -20.15 19.03 -7.26
C LYS A 82 -19.78 17.72 -6.55
N SER A 83 -18.48 17.48 -6.38
CA SER A 83 -17.94 16.25 -5.76
C SER A 83 -18.34 16.02 -4.30
N GLY A 84 -18.99 17.00 -3.64
CA GLY A 84 -19.47 16.89 -2.25
C GLY A 84 -20.92 16.41 -2.07
N ALA A 85 -21.79 16.53 -3.08
CA ALA A 85 -23.23 16.32 -2.91
C ALA A 85 -23.59 14.88 -2.48
N ALA A 86 -22.86 13.88 -2.98
CA ALA A 86 -23.07 12.49 -2.60
C ALA A 86 -22.68 12.18 -1.14
N GLY A 87 -21.60 12.82 -0.66
CA GLY A 87 -21.17 12.69 0.73
C GLY A 87 -22.17 13.34 1.69
N GLU A 88 -22.68 14.51 1.33
CA GLU A 88 -23.72 15.22 2.09
C GLU A 88 -25.03 14.43 2.16
N LEU A 89 -25.49 13.84 1.04
CA LEU A 89 -26.65 12.96 1.01
C LEU A 89 -26.49 11.77 1.97
N SER A 90 -25.35 11.08 1.91
CA SER A 90 -25.06 9.94 2.80
C SER A 90 -25.04 10.36 4.28
N LYS A 91 -24.45 11.52 4.59
CA LYS A 91 -24.38 12.07 5.95
C LYS A 91 -25.76 12.43 6.50
N ILE A 92 -26.62 13.08 5.70
CA ILE A 92 -27.99 13.44 6.11
C ILE A 92 -28.81 12.17 6.38
N ILE A 93 -28.75 11.17 5.49
CA ILE A 93 -29.50 9.92 5.66
C ILE A 93 -29.02 9.17 6.91
N SER A 94 -27.70 9.09 7.13
CA SER A 94 -27.12 8.44 8.31
C SER A 94 -27.57 9.11 9.62
N ASP A 95 -27.53 10.46 9.69
CA ASP A 95 -28.00 11.21 10.86
C ASP A 95 -29.50 10.99 11.13
N ARG A 96 -30.33 11.00 10.08
CA ARG A 96 -31.77 10.71 10.19
C ARG A 96 -32.03 9.28 10.65
N ALA A 97 -31.31 8.30 10.09
CA ALA A 97 -31.45 6.88 10.43
C ALA A 97 -31.16 6.58 11.90
N THR A 98 -30.26 7.33 12.55
CA THR A 98 -30.00 7.17 13.99
C THR A 98 -31.12 7.73 14.87
N LYS A 99 -31.80 8.79 14.42
CA LYS A 99 -32.80 9.55 15.19
C LYS A 99 -34.23 9.03 15.05
N THR A 100 -34.51 8.20 14.05
CA THR A 100 -35.87 7.72 13.74
C THR A 100 -35.99 6.20 13.89
N SER A 101 -37.23 5.71 13.94
CA SER A 101 -37.52 4.26 13.83
C SER A 101 -37.60 3.80 12.38
N THR A 102 -37.44 4.71 11.42
CA THR A 102 -37.49 4.45 9.98
C THR A 102 -36.17 3.85 9.52
N ARG A 103 -36.21 2.84 8.66
CA ARG A 103 -35.02 2.26 8.01
C ARG A 103 -34.86 2.87 6.62
N TYR A 104 -33.61 3.01 6.19
CA TYR A 104 -33.28 3.63 4.90
C TYR A 104 -32.46 2.67 4.05
N ILE A 105 -32.80 2.61 2.76
CA ILE A 105 -32.01 1.96 1.71
C ILE A 105 -31.60 3.03 0.72
N LEU A 106 -30.31 3.16 0.46
CA LEU A 106 -29.81 4.06 -0.59
C LEU A 106 -29.28 3.22 -1.75
N LEU A 107 -29.87 3.42 -2.93
CA LEU A 107 -29.48 2.81 -4.20
C LEU A 107 -28.98 3.89 -5.14
N SER A 108 -27.68 3.96 -5.42
CA SER A 108 -27.14 4.92 -6.39
C SER A 108 -26.78 4.22 -7.71
N ILE A 109 -27.15 4.87 -8.81
CA ILE A 109 -26.79 4.54 -10.20
C ILE A 109 -26.05 5.74 -10.78
N LEU A 110 -24.91 5.48 -11.42
CA LEU A 110 -24.10 6.50 -12.09
C LEU A 110 -24.18 6.29 -13.60
N GLU A 111 -24.67 7.29 -14.33
CA GLU A 111 -24.83 7.28 -15.78
C GLU A 111 -24.18 8.53 -16.38
N GLY A 112 -22.93 8.41 -16.83
CA GLY A 112 -22.13 9.54 -17.32
C GLY A 112 -21.91 10.61 -16.24
N GLU A 113 -22.29 11.85 -16.53
CA GLU A 113 -22.23 12.98 -15.60
C GLU A 113 -23.47 13.10 -14.69
N LEU A 114 -24.38 12.14 -14.72
CA LEU A 114 -25.60 12.15 -13.90
C LEU A 114 -25.53 11.01 -12.89
N ARG A 115 -25.69 11.35 -11.61
CA ARG A 115 -25.89 10.37 -10.55
C ARG A 115 -27.35 10.39 -10.13
N ARG A 116 -28.03 9.25 -10.26
CA ARG A 116 -29.38 9.03 -9.76
C ARG A 116 -29.32 8.18 -8.51
N SER A 117 -29.99 8.60 -7.44
CA SER A 117 -30.02 7.87 -6.18
C SER A 117 -31.45 7.67 -5.72
N PHE A 118 -31.86 6.42 -5.52
CA PHE A 118 -33.15 6.05 -4.93
C PHE A 118 -32.98 5.85 -3.42
N ILE A 119 -33.75 6.59 -2.64
CA ILE A 119 -33.82 6.49 -1.19
C ILE A 119 -35.15 5.82 -0.84
N ILE A 120 -35.09 4.60 -0.35
CA ILE A 120 -36.26 3.85 0.10
C ILE A 120 -36.36 3.97 1.62
N LEU A 121 -37.46 4.52 2.09
CA LEU A 121 -37.81 4.60 3.50
C LEU A 121 -38.74 3.44 3.83
N VAL A 122 -38.55 2.83 4.99
CA VAL A 122 -39.37 1.69 5.43
C VAL A 122 -39.69 1.82 6.92
N SER A 123 -40.96 1.64 7.27
CA SER A 123 -41.47 1.75 8.64
C SER A 123 -42.70 0.86 8.84
N GLU A 124 -42.92 0.40 10.07
CA GLU A 124 -44.17 -0.27 10.47
C GLU A 124 -45.31 0.72 10.74
N ASP A 125 -45.01 2.04 10.77
CA ASP A 125 -45.96 3.12 11.03
C ASP A 125 -46.13 4.01 9.77
N SER A 126 -47.33 3.97 9.18
CA SER A 126 -47.71 4.71 7.97
C SER A 126 -47.78 6.22 8.15
N LYS A 127 -48.04 6.72 9.37
CA LYS A 127 -48.03 8.17 9.62
C LYS A 127 -46.59 8.68 9.71
N LYS A 128 -45.72 7.94 10.38
CA LYS A 128 -44.30 8.29 10.51
C LYS A 128 -43.57 8.29 9.17
N ILE A 129 -43.85 7.33 8.29
CA ILE A 129 -43.15 7.27 7.00
C ILE A 129 -43.50 8.46 6.10
N ASN A 130 -44.74 8.92 6.12
CA ASN A 130 -45.17 10.08 5.35
C ASN A 130 -44.52 11.37 5.85
N VAL A 131 -44.49 11.56 7.18
CA VAL A 131 -43.79 12.70 7.79
C VAL A 131 -42.29 12.63 7.49
N GLU A 132 -41.69 11.45 7.59
CA GLU A 132 -40.25 11.26 7.37
C GLU A 132 -39.85 11.54 5.93
N ALA A 133 -40.63 11.08 4.95
CA ALA A 133 -40.39 11.33 3.54
C ALA A 133 -40.42 12.84 3.21
N GLU A 134 -41.39 13.59 3.75
CA GLU A 134 -41.48 15.05 3.54
C GLU A 134 -40.35 15.82 4.22
N VAL A 135 -39.98 15.43 5.45
CA VAL A 135 -38.85 16.05 6.17
C VAL A 135 -37.55 15.78 5.44
N LEU A 136 -37.31 14.53 5.01
CA LEU A 136 -36.11 14.18 4.26
C LEU A 136 -36.05 14.93 2.93
N LYS A 137 -37.15 14.97 2.17
CA LYS A 137 -37.23 15.72 0.91
C LYS A 137 -36.91 17.21 1.10
N THR A 138 -37.41 17.82 2.17
CA THR A 138 -37.14 19.23 2.49
C THR A 138 -35.68 19.45 2.88
N LEU A 139 -35.12 18.58 3.72
CA LEU A 139 -33.72 18.66 4.14
C LEU A 139 -32.76 18.50 2.96
N LEU A 140 -32.99 17.50 2.09
CA LEU A 140 -32.12 17.28 0.93
C LEU A 140 -32.19 18.48 -0.02
N THR A 141 -33.39 18.99 -0.31
CA THR A 141 -33.57 20.14 -1.21
C THR A 141 -32.99 21.45 -0.64
N SER A 142 -32.94 21.59 0.69
CA SER A 142 -32.43 22.79 1.36
C SER A 142 -30.94 22.76 1.67
N LEU A 143 -30.35 21.59 1.90
CA LEU A 143 -28.98 21.46 2.40
C LEU A 143 -27.98 21.00 1.34
N VAL A 144 -28.45 20.42 0.23
CA VAL A 144 -27.59 19.88 -0.82
C VAL A 144 -27.84 20.66 -2.11
N ASP A 145 -26.89 21.49 -2.50
CA ASP A 145 -27.08 22.34 -3.68
C ASP A 145 -26.99 21.55 -4.99
N GLY A 146 -27.93 21.78 -5.90
CA GLY A 146 -27.89 21.24 -7.27
C GLY A 146 -28.43 19.82 -7.42
N ILE A 147 -29.22 19.36 -6.45
CA ILE A 147 -29.99 18.12 -6.56
C ILE A 147 -31.42 18.38 -7.02
N ARG A 148 -32.05 17.38 -7.63
CA ARG A 148 -33.51 17.32 -7.83
C ARG A 148 -34.05 16.12 -7.09
N VAL A 149 -35.05 16.32 -6.24
CA VAL A 149 -35.70 15.25 -5.48
C VAL A 149 -37.13 15.06 -6.00
N SER A 150 -37.41 13.89 -6.58
CA SER A 150 -38.74 13.45 -7.01
C SER A 150 -39.21 12.31 -6.12
N GLU A 151 -40.52 12.16 -6.03
CA GLU A 151 -41.11 10.98 -5.40
C GLU A 151 -41.43 9.95 -6.47
N VAL A 152 -41.16 8.67 -6.18
CA VAL A 152 -41.38 7.61 -7.16
C VAL A 152 -42.15 6.45 -6.54
N ASN A 153 -43.09 5.90 -7.30
CA ASN A 153 -43.92 4.79 -6.89
C ASN A 153 -43.61 3.56 -7.74
N TYR A 154 -42.65 2.75 -7.28
CA TYR A 154 -42.27 1.47 -7.87
C TYR A 154 -42.64 0.35 -6.91
N GLU A 155 -43.72 -0.39 -7.19
CA GLU A 155 -44.15 -1.52 -6.37
C GLU A 155 -43.12 -2.66 -6.35
N GLU A 156 -42.23 -2.74 -7.34
CA GLU A 156 -41.14 -3.71 -7.37
C GLU A 156 -40.14 -3.53 -6.21
N LEU A 157 -40.05 -2.31 -5.64
CA LEU A 157 -39.18 -2.02 -4.50
C LEU A 157 -39.74 -2.54 -3.17
N ARG A 158 -41.01 -2.94 -3.13
CA ARG A 158 -41.66 -3.48 -1.92
C ARG A 158 -40.96 -4.74 -1.40
N VAL A 159 -40.47 -5.60 -2.29
CA VAL A 159 -39.72 -6.81 -1.92
C VAL A 159 -38.44 -6.45 -1.16
N LEU A 160 -37.74 -5.40 -1.57
CA LEU A 160 -36.54 -4.90 -0.88
C LEU A 160 -36.89 -4.27 0.47
N ALA A 161 -38.01 -3.53 0.54
CA ALA A 161 -38.49 -2.91 1.77
C ALA A 161 -38.83 -3.97 2.84
N ASP A 162 -39.56 -5.01 2.46
CA ASP A 162 -39.96 -6.11 3.36
C ASP A 162 -38.77 -6.91 3.88
N TRP A 163 -37.73 -7.05 3.05
CA TRP A 163 -36.51 -7.75 3.44
C TRP A 163 -35.71 -6.99 4.49
N VAL A 164 -35.63 -5.67 4.37
CA VAL A 164 -34.84 -4.81 5.27
C VAL A 164 -35.43 -4.70 6.66
N LEU A 165 -36.75 -4.84 6.85
CA LEU A 165 -37.38 -4.88 8.19
C LEU A 165 -37.03 -6.17 8.97
N LYS A 166 -36.80 -7.28 8.27
CA LYS A 166 -36.53 -8.59 8.89
C LYS A 166 -35.06 -8.82 9.23
N LEU A 167 -34.15 -8.00 8.71
CA LEU A 167 -32.74 -8.06 9.07
C LEU A 167 -32.50 -7.37 10.43
N ASN A 168 -31.90 -8.09 11.38
CA ASN A 168 -31.36 -7.52 12.62
C ASN A 168 -30.00 -6.86 12.31
N LEU A 169 -30.04 -5.69 11.68
CA LEU A 169 -28.84 -4.91 11.37
C LEU A 169 -28.48 -4.04 12.57
N HIS A 170 -27.21 -4.08 13.00
CA HIS A 170 -26.70 -3.21 14.06
C HIS A 170 -26.66 -1.72 13.67
N SER A 171 -26.73 -1.41 12.36
CA SER A 171 -26.82 -0.05 11.81
C SER A 171 -28.09 0.11 10.96
N LYS A 172 -28.83 1.20 11.18
CA LYS A 172 -30.16 1.46 10.57
C LYS A 172 -30.11 1.96 9.10
N GLY A 173 -29.00 1.78 8.39
CA GLY A 173 -28.83 2.21 7.00
C GLY A 173 -28.09 1.17 6.17
N LEU A 174 -28.73 0.67 5.12
CA LEU A 174 -28.16 -0.30 4.19
C LEU A 174 -27.85 0.43 2.86
N LEU A 175 -26.57 0.56 2.52
CA LEU A 175 -26.09 1.22 1.29
C LEU A 175 -25.79 0.18 0.22
N PHE A 176 -26.54 0.19 -0.88
CA PHE A 176 -26.26 -0.64 -2.05
C PHE A 176 -25.87 0.27 -3.23
N ILE A 177 -24.61 0.21 -3.67
CA ILE A 177 -24.15 0.91 -4.88
C ILE A 177 -24.04 -0.14 -5.99
N SER A 178 -24.78 0.04 -7.09
CA SER A 178 -24.73 -0.82 -8.26
C SER A 178 -24.16 -0.03 -9.44
N ASP A 179 -22.89 -0.24 -9.77
CA ASP A 179 -22.30 0.26 -11.00
C ASP A 179 -22.81 -0.56 -12.20
N LYS A 180 -23.83 -0.04 -12.90
CA LYS A 180 -24.13 -0.44 -14.28
C LYS A 180 -23.94 0.76 -15.19
N THR A 181 -22.75 0.89 -15.77
CA THR A 181 -22.56 1.66 -17.00
C THR A 181 -22.53 0.67 -18.16
N LEU A 182 -23.69 0.50 -18.81
CA LEU A 182 -23.78 -0.02 -20.18
C LEU A 182 -23.41 1.13 -21.10
N GLY A 183 -22.16 1.15 -21.53
CA GLY A 183 -21.63 2.12 -22.47
C GLY A 183 -20.16 1.84 -22.65
N GLU A 184 -19.86 1.04 -23.68
CA GLU A 184 -18.53 0.76 -24.26
C GLU A 184 -17.34 1.28 -23.44
N ARG A 185 -17.09 0.68 -22.26
CA ARG A 185 -15.71 0.46 -21.90
C ARG A 185 -15.27 -0.61 -22.87
N GLN A 186 -14.37 -0.23 -23.78
CA GLN A 186 -13.42 -1.16 -24.34
C GLN A 186 -13.14 -2.17 -23.24
N LEU A 187 -13.54 -3.42 -23.50
CA LEU A 187 -12.91 -4.56 -22.88
C LEU A 187 -11.44 -4.27 -23.10
N ILE A 188 -10.77 -3.70 -22.08
CA ILE A 188 -9.37 -3.95 -21.88
C ILE A 188 -9.39 -5.46 -21.82
N ASN A 189 -9.05 -6.07 -22.96
CA ASN A 189 -8.68 -7.45 -23.02
C ASN A 189 -7.80 -7.62 -21.79
N THR A 190 -8.32 -8.34 -20.79
CA THR A 190 -7.48 -9.08 -19.89
C THR A 190 -6.67 -9.99 -20.80
N SER A 191 -5.57 -9.43 -21.31
CA SER A 191 -4.50 -10.20 -21.86
C SER A 191 -4.20 -11.29 -20.83
N PRO A 192 -4.12 -12.54 -21.28
CA PRO A 192 -4.09 -13.69 -20.40
C PRO A 192 -2.85 -13.60 -19.50
N ALA A 193 -3.05 -13.77 -18.19
CA ALA A 193 -2.05 -14.13 -17.18
C ALA A 193 -0.78 -13.26 -16.98
N SER A 194 -0.43 -12.31 -17.86
CA SER A 194 0.89 -11.65 -17.84
C SER A 194 0.94 -10.25 -17.23
N SER A 195 -0.20 -9.56 -17.03
CA SER A 195 -0.23 -8.18 -16.50
C SER A 195 -0.44 -8.10 -14.98
N VAL A 196 -0.91 -9.18 -14.34
CA VAL A 196 -1.03 -9.29 -12.88
C VAL A 196 0.29 -9.71 -12.23
N GLU A 197 1.16 -10.41 -12.95
CA GLU A 197 2.44 -10.95 -12.43
C GLU A 197 3.40 -9.86 -11.91
N ASN A 198 3.33 -8.63 -12.43
CA ASN A 198 4.25 -7.55 -12.08
C ASN A 198 3.72 -6.56 -11.03
N ASN A 199 2.51 -6.75 -10.52
CA ASN A 199 1.95 -5.88 -9.48
C ASN A 199 2.11 -6.53 -8.10
N LEU A 200 2.55 -5.75 -7.12
CA LEU A 200 2.76 -6.21 -5.76
C LEU A 200 1.51 -5.90 -4.96
N ILE A 201 0.70 -6.91 -4.66
CA ILE A 201 -0.39 -6.75 -3.69
C ILE A 201 0.25 -6.35 -2.37
N LEU A 202 -0.25 -5.35 -1.65
CA LEU A 202 0.26 -4.97 -0.32
C LEU A 202 -0.70 -5.41 0.79
N GLY A 203 -1.99 -5.36 0.49
CA GLY A 203 -3.07 -5.65 1.42
C GLY A 203 -4.40 -5.22 0.82
N GLU A 204 -5.34 -4.79 1.66
CA GLU A 204 -6.68 -4.37 1.22
C GLU A 204 -6.93 -2.89 1.55
N ALA A 205 -7.57 -2.17 0.64
CA ALA A 205 -8.04 -0.80 0.86
C ALA A 205 -9.31 -0.78 1.70
N LEU A 206 -9.32 0.06 2.73
CA LEU A 206 -10.40 0.20 3.73
C LEU A 206 -11.34 1.39 3.44
N ASP A 207 -11.09 2.11 2.36
CA ASP A 207 -11.87 3.27 1.91
C ASP A 207 -13.23 2.88 1.29
N ASN A 208 -13.41 1.60 0.97
CA ASN A 208 -14.59 1.06 0.34
C ASN A 208 -15.32 0.06 1.26
N PRO A 209 -16.67 0.03 1.25
CA PRO A 209 -17.45 -0.94 2.03
C PRO A 209 -17.20 -2.40 1.60
N MET A 210 -16.66 -2.61 0.41
CA MET A 210 -16.00 -3.87 0.02
C MET A 210 -14.50 -3.63 -0.11
N PRO A 211 -13.67 -4.25 0.74
CA PRO A 211 -12.22 -4.14 0.63
C PRO A 211 -11.75 -4.62 -0.74
N LYS A 212 -10.89 -3.83 -1.38
CA LYS A 212 -10.24 -4.19 -2.66
C LYS A 212 -8.75 -4.37 -2.43
N PRO A 213 -8.08 -5.29 -3.15
CA PRO A 213 -6.64 -5.41 -3.03
C PRO A 213 -5.96 -4.10 -3.44
N TYR A 214 -5.09 -3.59 -2.58
CA TYR A 214 -4.22 -2.46 -2.89
C TYR A 214 -2.93 -3.00 -3.51
N THR A 215 -2.59 -2.56 -4.71
CA THR A 215 -1.42 -3.04 -5.46
C THR A 215 -0.44 -1.92 -5.75
N LEU A 216 0.86 -2.19 -5.58
CA LEU A 216 1.95 -1.33 -6.01
C LEU A 216 2.46 -1.77 -7.37
N THR A 217 2.63 -0.81 -8.26
CA THR A 217 3.25 -1.01 -9.57
C THR A 217 4.77 -0.84 -9.47
N LEU A 218 5.48 -1.26 -10.51
CA LEU A 218 6.93 -1.04 -10.61
C LEU A 218 7.31 0.45 -10.48
N ARG A 219 6.49 1.36 -11.04
CA ARG A 219 6.69 2.81 -10.95
C ARG A 219 6.63 3.32 -9.51
N ASP A 220 5.78 2.71 -8.68
CA ASP A 220 5.64 3.06 -7.27
C ASP A 220 6.89 2.66 -6.47
N ILE A 221 7.56 1.60 -6.89
CA ILE A 221 8.74 1.06 -6.22
C ILE A 221 10.00 1.82 -6.65
N GLU A 222 10.18 2.06 -7.95
CA GLU A 222 11.32 2.78 -8.52
C GLU A 222 11.51 4.18 -7.94
N GLY A 223 10.43 4.82 -7.49
CA GLY A 223 10.45 6.13 -6.86
C GLY A 223 10.92 6.14 -5.40
N HIS A 224 11.52 5.05 -4.92
CA HIS A 224 11.86 4.82 -3.52
C HIS A 224 10.65 4.72 -2.60
N ILE A 225 10.82 4.00 -1.50
CA ILE A 225 9.74 3.67 -0.56
C ILE A 225 10.13 4.16 0.84
N GLY A 226 9.25 4.93 1.48
CA GLY A 226 9.35 5.30 2.88
C GLY A 226 8.27 4.62 3.72
N ILE A 227 8.67 3.85 4.73
CA ILE A 227 7.77 3.14 5.65
C ILE A 227 7.99 3.72 7.04
N PHE A 228 6.93 4.30 7.61
CA PHE A 228 7.01 5.08 8.83
C PHE A 228 6.02 4.54 9.86
N GLY A 229 6.48 4.31 11.08
CA GLY A 229 5.61 3.75 12.11
C GLY A 229 6.31 3.51 13.44
N SER A 230 5.58 3.64 14.54
CA SER A 230 6.05 3.33 15.89
C SER A 230 6.32 1.83 16.04
N THR A 231 7.06 1.42 17.07
CA THR A 231 7.26 0.01 17.42
C THR A 231 5.92 -0.73 17.56
N GLY A 232 5.82 -1.93 16.99
CA GLY A 232 4.60 -2.77 17.03
C GLY A 232 3.48 -2.36 16.08
N SER A 233 3.65 -1.28 15.30
CA SER A 233 2.61 -0.78 14.39
C SER A 233 2.44 -1.60 13.10
N GLY A 234 3.45 -2.40 12.72
CA GLY A 234 3.44 -3.18 11.47
C GLY A 234 4.54 -2.80 10.46
N LYS A 235 5.38 -1.81 10.77
CA LYS A 235 6.50 -1.34 9.95
C LYS A 235 7.43 -2.46 9.43
N SER A 236 7.99 -3.28 10.32
CA SER A 236 8.93 -4.37 9.96
C SER A 236 8.24 -5.42 9.09
N THR A 237 6.95 -5.70 9.36
CA THR A 237 6.11 -6.60 8.58
C THR A 237 5.92 -6.08 7.15
N THR A 238 5.58 -4.79 6.99
CA THR A 238 5.43 -4.15 5.68
C THR A 238 6.73 -4.14 4.89
N LEU A 239 7.87 -3.79 5.52
CA LEU A 239 9.16 -3.82 4.83
C LEU A 239 9.47 -5.24 4.33
N SER A 240 9.26 -6.25 5.18
CA SER A 240 9.50 -7.66 4.82
C SER A 240 8.64 -8.13 3.66
N ILE A 241 7.36 -7.76 3.68
CA ILE A 241 6.39 -8.04 2.62
C ILE A 241 6.87 -7.42 1.29
N ILE A 242 7.29 -6.16 1.32
CA ILE A 242 7.78 -5.47 0.12
C ILE A 242 9.03 -6.15 -0.41
N VAL A 243 10.00 -6.47 0.44
CA VAL A 243 11.22 -7.21 0.04
C VAL A 243 10.87 -8.55 -0.61
N GLU A 244 9.99 -9.33 0.02
CA GLU A 244 9.54 -10.61 -0.50
C GLU A 244 8.87 -10.48 -1.86
N ARG A 245 7.90 -9.57 -2.00
CA ARG A 245 7.11 -9.40 -3.22
C ARG A 245 7.91 -8.77 -4.35
N VAL A 246 8.84 -7.86 -4.05
CA VAL A 246 9.81 -7.34 -5.05
C VAL A 246 10.64 -8.47 -5.63
N TRP A 247 11.14 -9.38 -4.79
CA TRP A 247 11.88 -10.54 -5.29
C TRP A 247 10.98 -11.55 -6.03
N ARG A 248 9.83 -11.90 -5.47
CA ARG A 248 8.95 -12.94 -6.03
C ARG A 248 8.31 -12.52 -7.35
N ASN A 249 7.74 -11.33 -7.41
CA ASN A 249 6.92 -10.84 -8.52
C ASN A 249 7.79 -10.14 -9.57
N LEU A 250 8.75 -9.30 -9.16
CA LEU A 250 9.57 -8.52 -10.10
C LEU A 250 10.94 -9.13 -10.41
N LYS A 251 11.36 -10.16 -9.68
CA LYS A 251 12.71 -10.76 -9.78
C LYS A 251 13.85 -9.74 -9.59
N ILE A 252 13.58 -8.66 -8.88
CA ILE A 252 14.59 -7.66 -8.52
C ILE A 252 15.35 -8.17 -7.28
N PRO A 253 16.68 -8.36 -7.35
CA PRO A 253 17.49 -8.75 -6.20
C PRO A 253 17.37 -7.73 -5.07
N VAL A 254 17.37 -8.22 -3.83
CA VAL A 254 17.19 -7.36 -2.65
C VAL A 254 18.36 -7.52 -1.68
N ILE A 255 18.89 -6.41 -1.20
CA ILE A 255 19.77 -6.34 -0.04
C ILE A 255 18.99 -5.73 1.11
N LEU A 256 18.77 -6.48 2.19
CA LEU A 256 18.12 -5.99 3.40
C LEU A 256 19.15 -5.77 4.50
N LEU A 257 19.33 -4.51 4.92
CA LEU A 257 20.15 -4.14 6.07
C LEU A 257 19.30 -4.28 7.34
N ASP A 258 19.45 -5.42 8.02
CA ASP A 258 18.65 -5.79 9.18
C ASP A 258 19.29 -5.24 10.46
N TRP A 259 18.77 -4.12 10.96
CA TRP A 259 19.30 -3.43 12.13
C TRP A 259 19.01 -4.19 13.43
N THR A 260 17.83 -4.81 13.52
CA THR A 260 17.29 -5.41 14.75
C THR A 260 17.45 -6.94 14.80
N GLY A 261 17.55 -7.60 13.64
CA GLY A 261 17.54 -9.06 13.50
C GLY A 261 16.13 -9.64 13.36
N GLU A 262 15.08 -8.82 13.42
CA GLU A 262 13.67 -9.26 13.39
C GLU A 262 13.29 -9.87 12.04
N HIS A 263 13.89 -9.39 10.95
CA HIS A 263 13.52 -9.83 9.60
C HIS A 263 13.92 -11.28 9.35
N VAL A 264 15.07 -11.74 9.82
CA VAL A 264 15.46 -13.16 9.69
C VAL A 264 14.45 -14.09 10.34
N VAL A 265 13.93 -13.74 11.51
CA VAL A 265 12.91 -14.54 12.23
C VAL A 265 11.61 -14.58 11.42
N LEU A 266 11.18 -13.42 10.91
CA LEU A 266 9.96 -13.30 10.12
C LEU A 266 10.05 -14.09 8.80
N PHE A 267 11.18 -14.01 8.10
CA PHE A 267 11.39 -14.74 6.85
C PHE A 267 11.46 -16.26 7.07
N LYS A 268 12.17 -16.72 8.11
CA LYS A 268 12.23 -18.15 8.49
C LYS A 268 10.85 -18.70 8.83
N THR A 269 10.08 -17.98 9.63
CA THR A 269 8.71 -18.38 10.03
C THR A 269 7.79 -18.52 8.82
N ARG A 270 8.02 -17.73 7.77
CA ARG A 270 7.22 -17.75 6.53
C ARG A 270 7.82 -18.65 5.42
N GLY A 271 8.88 -19.40 5.71
CA GLY A 271 9.53 -20.27 4.73
C GLY A 271 10.10 -19.52 3.51
N ILE A 272 10.39 -18.23 3.65
CA ILE A 272 10.96 -17.42 2.57
C ILE A 272 12.45 -17.76 2.48
N GLN A 273 12.92 -18.08 1.27
CA GLN A 273 14.32 -18.35 1.01
C GLN A 273 15.10 -17.04 0.93
N PHE A 274 16.21 -16.95 1.65
CA PHE A 274 17.14 -15.82 1.63
C PHE A 274 18.55 -16.29 1.97
N LYS A 275 19.54 -15.47 1.63
CA LYS A 275 20.93 -15.66 2.02
C LYS A 275 21.29 -14.70 3.15
N GLU A 276 21.79 -15.25 4.25
CA GLU A 276 22.19 -14.49 5.43
C GLU A 276 23.68 -14.14 5.38
N TYR A 277 24.03 -12.89 5.67
CA TYR A 277 25.41 -12.40 5.75
C TYR A 277 25.68 -11.85 7.15
N ASN A 278 26.73 -12.37 7.80
CA ASN A 278 27.25 -11.86 9.06
C ASN A 278 28.56 -11.08 8.83
N PRO A 279 28.55 -9.73 8.91
CA PRO A 279 29.76 -8.91 8.77
C PRO A 279 30.86 -9.28 9.77
N MET A 280 30.51 -9.72 10.98
CA MET A 280 31.47 -10.01 12.04
C MET A 280 32.30 -11.28 11.78
N ASP A 281 31.79 -12.20 10.96
CA ASP A 281 32.52 -13.37 10.46
C ASP A 281 33.16 -13.12 9.09
N GLY A 282 33.10 -11.87 8.63
CA GLY A 282 33.59 -11.45 7.32
C GLY A 282 32.63 -11.73 6.16
N GLY A 283 31.36 -12.07 6.42
CA GLY A 283 30.33 -12.16 5.40
C GLY A 283 29.86 -10.78 4.97
N ALA A 284 29.89 -10.48 3.66
CA ALA A 284 29.65 -9.12 3.15
C ALA A 284 30.55 -8.05 3.81
N SER A 285 31.78 -8.40 4.22
CA SER A 285 32.72 -7.41 4.74
C SER A 285 33.01 -6.32 3.72
N ILE A 286 33.35 -5.12 4.19
CA ILE A 286 33.60 -3.96 3.33
C ILE A 286 34.83 -3.17 3.75
N ASN A 287 35.79 -3.03 2.85
CA ASN A 287 36.89 -2.09 3.06
C ASN A 287 36.48 -0.71 2.54
N PRO A 288 36.35 0.34 3.39
CA PRO A 288 35.95 1.67 2.93
C PRO A 288 36.96 2.34 2.00
N LEU A 289 38.20 1.85 1.93
CA LEU A 289 39.26 2.35 1.05
C LEU A 289 39.28 1.65 -0.32
N ASP A 290 38.42 0.64 -0.51
CA ASP A 290 38.27 -0.11 -1.77
C ASP A 290 37.10 0.42 -2.61
N ILE A 291 36.48 1.52 -2.19
CA ILE A 291 35.46 2.21 -2.97
C ILE A 291 36.16 2.90 -4.15
N GLU A 292 35.84 2.49 -5.37
CA GLU A 292 36.40 3.08 -6.61
C GLU A 292 35.89 4.50 -6.83
N SER A 293 36.51 5.47 -6.15
CA SER A 293 36.16 6.90 -6.24
C SER A 293 37.39 7.78 -5.97
N ASP A 294 37.23 9.10 -6.10
CA ASP A 294 38.25 10.04 -5.64
C ASP A 294 38.35 10.10 -4.09
N ILE A 295 39.41 10.74 -3.61
CA ILE A 295 39.69 10.89 -2.17
C ILE A 295 38.60 11.74 -1.49
N ASP A 296 38.08 12.76 -2.17
CA ASP A 296 37.07 13.66 -1.61
C ASP A 296 35.77 12.91 -1.31
N TYR A 297 35.37 12.01 -2.20
CA TYR A 297 34.25 11.11 -2.00
C TYR A 297 34.48 10.20 -0.80
N ILE A 298 35.63 9.51 -0.71
CA ILE A 298 35.96 8.64 0.44
C ILE A 298 35.93 9.44 1.74
N VAL A 299 36.53 10.63 1.77
CA VAL A 299 36.52 11.53 2.93
C VAL A 299 35.09 11.90 3.30
N SER A 300 34.25 12.29 2.34
CA SER A 300 32.85 12.66 2.60
C SER A 300 32.05 11.51 3.24
N VAL A 301 32.24 10.28 2.74
CA VAL A 301 31.61 9.07 3.26
C VAL A 301 32.12 8.80 4.69
N MET A 302 33.44 8.84 4.91
CA MET A 302 34.03 8.61 6.23
C MET A 302 33.63 9.67 7.25
N VAL A 303 33.52 10.94 6.84
CA VAL A 303 33.05 12.04 7.68
C VAL A 303 31.65 11.76 8.19
N LYS A 304 30.73 11.35 7.32
CA LYS A 304 29.35 11.04 7.72
C LYS A 304 29.26 9.73 8.51
N ALA A 305 30.00 8.71 8.09
CA ALA A 305 30.02 7.38 8.72
C ALA A 305 30.54 7.41 10.16
N LEU A 306 31.60 8.19 10.41
CA LEU A 306 32.27 8.29 11.71
C LEU A 306 31.94 9.59 12.47
N SER A 307 31.01 10.39 11.94
CA SER A 307 30.64 11.71 12.47
C SER A 307 31.86 12.59 12.76
N LEU A 308 32.79 12.69 11.79
CA LEU A 308 34.05 13.41 11.95
C LEU A 308 33.82 14.93 11.99
N SER A 309 34.62 15.64 12.78
CA SER A 309 34.66 17.10 12.75
C SER A 309 35.45 17.60 11.53
N PRO A 310 35.27 18.86 11.07
CA PRO A 310 36.05 19.40 9.95
C PRO A 310 37.58 19.27 10.11
N PRO A 311 38.17 19.49 11.31
CA PRO A 311 39.58 19.20 11.55
C PRO A 311 39.97 17.73 11.35
N GLN A 312 39.12 16.80 11.81
CA GLN A 312 39.34 15.36 11.63
C GLN A 312 39.26 14.97 10.16
N ALA A 313 38.32 15.57 9.41
CA ALA A 313 38.17 15.38 7.97
C ALA A 313 39.43 15.82 7.21
N TYR A 314 39.95 17.01 7.51
CA TYR A 314 41.18 17.52 6.91
C TYR A 314 42.38 16.62 7.20
N MET A 315 42.52 16.15 8.44
CA MET A 315 43.60 15.24 8.81
C MET A 315 43.49 13.87 8.13
N LEU A 316 42.27 13.35 7.99
CA LEU A 316 42.00 12.13 7.23
C LEU A 316 42.40 12.29 5.76
N MET A 317 41.97 13.39 5.12
CA MET A 317 42.33 13.74 3.74
C MET A 317 43.85 13.77 3.55
N ARG A 318 44.58 14.47 4.43
CA ARG A 318 46.05 14.50 4.40
C ARG A 318 46.68 13.11 4.49
N ALA A 319 46.15 12.23 5.35
CA ALA A 319 46.64 10.86 5.49
C ALA A 319 46.42 10.05 4.19
N LEU A 320 45.24 10.19 3.57
CA LEU A 320 44.89 9.52 2.32
C LEU A 320 45.77 9.99 1.15
N GLU A 321 45.99 11.30 1.02
CA GLU A 321 46.82 11.88 -0.04
C GLU A 321 48.30 11.50 0.08
N SER A 322 48.83 11.56 1.31
CA SER A 322 50.27 11.40 1.56
C SER A 322 50.71 9.95 1.49
N PHE A 323 49.91 9.02 2.02
CA PHE A 323 50.31 7.62 2.21
C PHE A 323 49.53 6.64 1.32
N LYS A 324 48.36 7.02 0.80
CA LYS A 324 47.49 6.18 -0.05
C LYS A 324 47.24 4.78 0.55
N PRO A 325 46.78 4.68 1.81
CA PRO A 325 46.56 3.41 2.47
C PRO A 325 45.49 2.59 1.74
N ARG A 326 45.66 1.27 1.70
CA ARG A 326 44.72 0.34 1.05
C ARG A 326 43.84 -0.41 2.04
N SER A 327 44.11 -0.30 3.33
CA SER A 327 43.32 -0.94 4.39
C SER A 327 43.16 0.00 5.58
N LEU A 328 42.15 -0.24 6.42
CA LEU A 328 41.96 0.56 7.64
C LEU A 328 43.14 0.46 8.62
N ARG A 329 43.88 -0.65 8.60
CA ARG A 329 45.12 -0.80 9.40
C ARG A 329 46.22 0.12 8.88
N GLU A 330 46.46 0.11 7.57
CA GLU A 330 47.41 1.04 6.95
C GLU A 330 46.99 2.50 7.14
N LEU A 331 45.68 2.79 7.14
CA LEU A 331 45.18 4.13 7.43
C LEU A 331 45.44 4.54 8.89
N GLU A 332 45.24 3.63 9.85
CA GLU A 332 45.58 3.87 11.25
C GLU A 332 47.07 4.18 11.41
N GLU A 333 47.95 3.43 10.74
CA GLU A 333 49.40 3.67 10.69
C GLU A 333 49.74 4.99 10.00
N SER A 334 49.09 5.31 8.88
CA SER A 334 49.28 6.55 8.12
C SER A 334 48.92 7.78 8.96
N ILE A 335 47.79 7.74 9.65
CA ILE A 335 47.38 8.81 10.57
C ILE A 335 48.39 8.92 11.71
N ALA A 336 48.86 7.80 12.27
CA ALA A 336 49.86 7.80 13.33
C ALA A 336 51.22 8.39 12.89
N ALA A 337 51.59 8.23 11.62
CA ALA A 337 52.82 8.74 11.03
C ALA A 337 52.79 10.25 10.68
N LEU A 338 51.60 10.89 10.61
CA LEU A 338 51.49 12.32 10.33
C LEU A 338 52.24 13.17 11.37
N THR A 339 52.95 14.19 10.88
CA THR A 339 53.68 15.17 11.70
C THR A 339 52.73 16.01 12.55
N GLU A 340 53.14 16.27 13.80
CA GLU A 340 52.37 17.05 14.77
C GLU A 340 52.99 18.44 14.92
N GLU A 341 52.46 19.44 14.22
CA GLU A 341 53.00 20.81 14.22
C GLU A 341 52.53 21.62 15.44
N SER A 342 51.34 21.30 15.96
CA SER A 342 50.74 21.99 17.10
C SER A 342 50.17 21.01 18.14
N LYS A 343 49.88 21.52 19.36
CA LYS A 343 49.14 20.76 20.38
C LYS A 343 47.75 20.34 19.89
N TRP A 344 47.11 21.19 19.08
CA TRP A 344 45.79 20.94 18.53
C TRP A 344 45.80 19.77 17.54
N ASP A 345 46.84 19.66 16.71
CA ASP A 345 47.02 18.50 15.81
C ASP A 345 47.11 17.19 16.60
N LYS A 346 47.78 17.18 17.76
CA LYS A 346 47.86 15.99 18.62
C LYS A 346 46.48 15.55 19.10
N GLU A 347 45.63 16.51 19.47
CA GLU A 347 44.28 16.23 19.96
C GLU A 347 43.37 15.72 18.84
N VAL A 348 43.38 16.38 17.68
CA VAL A 348 42.63 15.98 16.48
C VAL A 348 43.05 14.58 16.04
N LYS A 349 44.37 14.32 15.97
CA LYS A 349 44.95 13.02 15.60
C LYS A 349 44.52 11.91 16.54
N ARG A 350 44.61 12.12 17.86
CA ARG A 350 44.16 11.15 18.85
C ARG A 350 42.66 10.88 18.76
N ALA A 351 41.85 11.91 18.51
CA ALA A 351 40.41 11.76 18.36
C ALA A 351 40.03 10.99 17.09
N LEU A 352 40.71 11.25 15.97
CA LEU A 352 40.55 10.52 14.72
C LEU A 352 40.99 9.05 14.87
N LEU A 353 42.19 8.80 15.42
CA LEU A 353 42.69 7.45 15.70
C LEU A 353 41.74 6.65 16.57
N ARG A 354 41.09 7.26 17.58
CA ARG A 354 40.09 6.57 18.40
C ARG A 354 38.91 6.06 17.59
N LYS A 355 38.46 6.82 16.59
CA LYS A 355 37.35 6.45 15.71
C LYS A 355 37.75 5.40 14.67
N ILE A 356 38.94 5.52 14.07
CA ILE A 356 39.46 4.53 13.11
C ILE A 356 39.78 3.20 13.81
N SER A 357 40.46 3.26 14.96
CA SER A 357 40.85 2.07 15.72
C SER A 357 39.65 1.27 16.26
N MET A 358 38.50 1.92 16.44
CA MET A 358 37.24 1.25 16.76
C MET A 358 36.85 0.25 15.67
N LEU A 359 37.05 0.61 14.39
CA LEU A 359 36.78 -0.26 13.24
C LEU A 359 37.83 -1.37 13.10
N THR A 360 39.10 -1.11 13.44
CA THR A 360 40.21 -2.08 13.30
C THR A 360 40.37 -3.06 14.47
N ARG A 361 39.68 -2.84 15.59
CA ARG A 361 39.74 -3.72 16.77
C ARG A 361 38.49 -4.58 16.90
N GLY A 362 37.39 -3.97 17.33
CA GLY A 362 36.18 -4.69 17.76
C GLY A 362 35.30 -5.18 16.61
N SER A 363 35.50 -4.66 15.40
CA SER A 363 34.68 -4.98 14.22
C SER A 363 35.52 -5.24 12.99
N TYR A 364 36.81 -5.59 13.18
CA TYR A 364 37.78 -5.65 12.11
C TYR A 364 37.36 -6.55 10.95
N ASN A 365 36.82 -7.73 11.24
CA ASN A 365 36.36 -8.65 10.19
C ASN A 365 35.31 -8.04 9.27
N ALA A 366 34.45 -7.16 9.78
CA ALA A 366 33.45 -6.46 8.98
C ALA A 366 34.07 -5.43 8.02
N PHE A 367 35.29 -4.96 8.30
CA PHE A 367 35.97 -3.91 7.53
C PHE A 367 37.31 -4.30 6.90
N LYS A 368 37.74 -5.55 7.10
CA LYS A 368 39.09 -6.02 6.75
C LYS A 368 39.32 -6.02 5.24
N GLU A 369 38.34 -6.51 4.51
CA GLU A 369 38.39 -6.72 3.07
C GLU A 369 36.98 -6.56 2.50
N THR A 370 36.91 -6.39 1.19
CA THR A 370 35.65 -6.26 0.47
C THR A 370 35.21 -7.62 -0.05
N LYS A 371 34.02 -8.07 0.36
CA LYS A 371 33.36 -9.25 -0.22
C LYS A 371 32.07 -8.86 -0.89
N SER A 372 31.81 -9.45 -2.04
CA SER A 372 30.59 -9.18 -2.81
C SER A 372 29.38 -9.85 -2.17
N ILE A 373 28.23 -9.19 -2.29
CA ILE A 373 26.92 -9.73 -1.95
C ILE A 373 26.32 -10.30 -3.23
N GLU A 374 25.75 -11.50 -3.16
CA GLU A 374 25.05 -12.09 -4.29
C GLU A 374 23.78 -11.31 -4.64
N LEU A 375 23.69 -10.87 -5.89
CA LEU A 375 22.58 -10.08 -6.44
C LEU A 375 21.65 -10.95 -7.31
N ASN A 376 21.25 -12.11 -6.80
CA ASN A 376 20.38 -13.06 -7.49
C ASN A 376 19.31 -13.68 -6.56
N SER A 377 19.12 -13.07 -5.39
CA SER A 377 18.21 -13.55 -4.34
C SER A 377 17.91 -12.42 -3.35
N ILE A 378 17.19 -12.74 -2.27
CA ILE A 378 17.09 -11.88 -1.10
C ILE A 378 18.33 -12.11 -0.24
N SER A 379 19.16 -11.10 -0.10
CA SER A 379 20.37 -11.08 0.73
C SER A 379 20.11 -10.25 1.99
N ILE A 380 20.12 -10.87 3.17
CA ILE A 380 19.93 -10.19 4.46
C ILE A 380 21.29 -10.00 5.13
N VAL A 381 21.66 -8.75 5.38
CA VAL A 381 22.89 -8.38 6.09
C VAL A 381 22.56 -8.08 7.55
N ARG A 382 23.08 -8.91 8.44
CA ARG A 382 22.81 -8.87 9.89
C ARG A 382 23.65 -7.80 10.56
N LEU A 383 23.11 -6.59 10.65
CA LEU A 383 23.81 -5.50 11.33
C LEU A 383 23.79 -5.69 12.84
N ASP A 384 22.77 -6.33 13.40
CA ASP A 384 22.61 -6.61 14.84
C ASP A 384 23.82 -7.31 15.49
N TYR A 385 24.62 -8.06 14.71
CA TYR A 385 25.88 -8.64 15.18
C TYR A 385 26.99 -7.58 15.44
N ILE A 386 26.94 -6.42 14.80
CA ILE A 386 27.86 -5.31 15.06
C ILE A 386 27.37 -4.55 16.30
N LYS A 387 27.97 -4.87 17.46
CA LYS A 387 27.57 -4.30 18.77
C LYS A 387 27.79 -2.80 18.88
N ASN A 388 28.86 -2.27 18.30
CA ASN A 388 29.16 -0.84 18.38
C ASN A 388 28.26 -0.07 17.40
N ILE A 389 27.42 0.81 17.92
CA ILE A 389 26.42 1.56 17.13
C ILE A 389 27.08 2.41 16.03
N LEU A 390 28.21 3.05 16.33
CA LEU A 390 28.93 3.86 15.34
C LEU A 390 29.52 2.97 14.24
N ALA A 391 30.14 1.84 14.59
CA ALA A 391 30.64 0.87 13.61
C ALA A 391 29.50 0.30 12.74
N LYS A 392 28.37 -0.03 13.35
CA LYS A 392 27.15 -0.52 12.68
C LYS A 392 26.63 0.48 11.66
N LYS A 393 26.52 1.75 12.06
CA LYS A 393 26.19 2.88 11.17
C LYS A 393 27.23 3.05 10.05
N SER A 394 28.51 3.03 10.38
CA SER A 394 29.59 3.20 9.40
C SER A 394 29.56 2.11 8.35
N TYR A 395 29.37 0.85 8.75
CA TYR A 395 29.24 -0.29 7.84
C TYR A 395 28.10 -0.09 6.85
N ALA A 396 26.90 0.28 7.31
CA ALA A 396 25.76 0.52 6.44
C ALA A 396 26.04 1.63 5.42
N LEU A 397 26.65 2.75 5.85
CA LEU A 397 27.00 3.86 4.97
C LEU A 397 28.08 3.50 3.96
N PHE A 398 29.12 2.76 4.36
CA PHE A 398 30.15 2.29 3.43
C PHE A 398 29.56 1.34 2.39
N LEU A 399 28.66 0.44 2.81
CA LEU A 399 28.00 -0.49 1.90
C LEU A 399 27.13 0.25 0.88
N LEU A 400 26.35 1.23 1.32
CA LEU A 400 25.55 2.08 0.42
C LEU A 400 26.44 2.87 -0.55
N ALA A 401 27.52 3.50 -0.05
CA ALA A 401 28.43 4.28 -0.88
C ALA A 401 29.13 3.41 -1.94
N ARG A 402 29.59 2.22 -1.55
CA ARG A 402 30.17 1.24 -2.48
C ARG A 402 29.18 0.80 -3.54
N MET A 403 27.97 0.38 -3.14
CA MET A 403 26.93 -0.06 -4.08
C MET A 403 26.56 1.06 -5.04
N PHE A 404 26.52 2.31 -4.57
CA PHE A 404 26.27 3.46 -5.43
C PHE A 404 27.41 3.69 -6.44
N MET A 405 28.67 3.67 -5.99
CA MET A 405 29.83 3.87 -6.87
C MET A 405 30.01 2.76 -7.91
N GLU A 406 29.88 1.48 -7.50
CA GLU A 406 29.92 0.34 -8.43
C GLU A 406 28.84 0.49 -9.53
N ARG A 407 27.65 0.98 -9.16
CA ARG A 407 26.53 1.19 -10.07
C ARG A 407 26.66 2.43 -10.95
N SER A 408 27.23 3.52 -10.43
CA SER A 408 27.47 4.73 -11.23
C SER A 408 28.57 4.55 -12.27
N SER A 409 29.53 3.65 -11.99
CA SER A 409 30.64 3.33 -12.87
C SER A 409 30.31 2.25 -13.91
N SER A 410 29.24 1.48 -13.68
CA SER A 410 28.75 0.45 -14.60
C SER A 410 27.85 1.03 -15.69
N ASN A 411 27.76 0.37 -16.84
CA ASN A 411 26.86 0.79 -17.91
C ASN A 411 25.39 0.62 -17.48
N GLU A 412 24.48 1.45 -18.01
CA GLU A 412 23.02 1.48 -17.70
C GLU A 412 22.27 0.13 -17.87
N SER A 413 22.94 -0.93 -18.34
CA SER A 413 22.36 -2.26 -18.58
C SER A 413 22.28 -3.16 -17.35
N GLU A 414 22.76 -2.74 -16.17
CA GLU A 414 22.66 -3.59 -14.98
C GLU A 414 21.20 -3.74 -14.48
N PRO A 415 20.80 -4.96 -14.05
CA PRO A 415 19.47 -5.19 -13.51
C PRO A 415 19.29 -4.37 -12.23
N ARG A 416 18.08 -3.86 -12.03
CA ARG A 416 17.73 -3.07 -10.85
C ARG A 416 17.96 -3.85 -9.58
N ILE A 417 18.27 -3.15 -8.49
CA ILE A 417 18.38 -3.72 -7.15
C ILE A 417 17.55 -2.92 -6.16
N LEU A 418 17.01 -3.60 -5.16
CA LEU A 418 16.39 -2.95 -4.01
C LEU A 418 17.35 -3.03 -2.82
N ILE A 419 17.67 -1.90 -2.21
CA ILE A 419 18.32 -1.84 -0.90
C ILE A 419 17.29 -1.41 0.13
N ALA A 420 16.89 -2.36 0.97
CA ALA A 420 15.96 -2.17 2.06
C ALA A 420 16.74 -1.89 3.36
N ILE A 421 16.33 -0.88 4.11
CA ILE A 421 17.06 -0.37 5.28
C ILE A 421 16.10 -0.31 6.46
N ASP A 422 16.30 -1.23 7.42
CA ASP A 422 15.59 -1.17 8.69
C ASP A 422 16.23 -0.13 9.62
N GLU A 423 15.40 0.46 10.48
CA GLU A 423 15.71 1.57 11.38
C GLU A 423 16.62 2.66 10.79
N ALA A 424 16.23 3.16 9.61
CA ALA A 424 16.99 4.11 8.81
C ALA A 424 17.39 5.40 9.56
N HIS A 425 16.68 5.78 10.64
CA HIS A 425 17.08 6.92 11.48
C HIS A 425 18.45 6.72 12.14
N ASN A 426 18.87 5.48 12.42
CA ASN A 426 20.19 5.22 12.98
C ASN A 426 21.32 5.49 11.97
N ILE A 427 21.02 5.42 10.68
CA ILE A 427 21.99 5.57 9.59
C ILE A 427 21.99 7.02 9.08
N PHE A 428 20.80 7.59 8.87
CA PHE A 428 20.65 8.87 8.17
C PHE A 428 20.47 10.09 9.07
N SER A 429 20.32 9.93 10.38
CA SER A 429 20.15 11.06 11.30
C SER A 429 21.29 12.09 11.25
N GLY A 430 20.93 13.33 11.54
CA GLY A 430 21.79 14.52 11.55
C GLY A 430 21.27 15.60 10.60
N GLU A 431 21.62 16.86 10.89
CA GLU A 431 20.92 18.02 10.34
C GLU A 431 21.03 18.16 8.82
N GLU A 432 22.20 17.95 8.21
CA GLU A 432 22.34 18.08 6.76
C GLU A 432 23.44 17.13 6.27
N SER A 433 23.14 16.30 5.28
CA SER A 433 24.18 15.53 4.60
C SER A 433 23.87 15.55 3.12
N HIS A 434 24.37 16.56 2.44
CA HIS A 434 24.33 16.68 0.98
C HIS A 434 24.70 15.35 0.31
N PHE A 435 25.69 14.63 0.86
CA PHE A 435 26.06 13.30 0.40
C PHE A 435 24.89 12.30 0.38
N ILE A 436 24.13 12.16 1.47
CA ILE A 436 23.03 11.19 1.52
C ILE A 436 21.88 11.64 0.62
N GLU A 437 21.55 12.92 0.61
CA GLU A 437 20.48 13.43 -0.26
C GLU A 437 20.84 13.28 -1.75
N GLN A 438 22.10 13.50 -2.10
CA GLN A 438 22.62 13.24 -3.44
C GLN A 438 22.54 11.75 -3.78
N LEU A 439 22.94 10.87 -2.87
CA LEU A 439 22.81 9.42 -3.03
C LEU A 439 21.36 9.04 -3.33
N PHE A 440 20.39 9.53 -2.55
CA PHE A 440 18.96 9.25 -2.80
C PHE A 440 18.48 9.80 -4.15
N SER A 441 18.94 10.98 -4.57
CA SER A 441 18.56 11.59 -5.85
C SER A 441 19.14 10.84 -7.06
N GLU A 442 20.38 10.37 -6.95
CA GLU A 442 21.12 9.79 -8.07
C GLU A 442 21.00 8.26 -8.17
N CYS A 443 20.84 7.53 -7.06
CA CYS A 443 20.73 6.07 -7.02
C CYS A 443 19.70 5.54 -8.04
N ARG A 444 18.57 6.25 -8.20
CA ARG A 444 17.52 5.87 -9.13
C ARG A 444 17.99 5.79 -10.59
N LYS A 445 18.91 6.68 -11.01
CA LYS A 445 19.46 6.69 -12.38
C LYS A 445 20.26 5.42 -12.68
N TYR A 446 20.89 4.85 -11.64
CA TYR A 446 21.74 3.67 -11.74
C TYR A 446 21.01 2.37 -11.34
N GLY A 447 19.67 2.39 -11.37
CA GLY A 447 18.85 1.21 -11.08
C GLY A 447 18.85 0.78 -9.61
N VAL A 448 19.31 1.64 -8.68
CA VAL A 448 19.28 1.37 -7.24
C VAL A 448 18.01 1.96 -6.65
N ILE A 449 17.16 1.09 -6.12
CA ILE A 449 15.91 1.43 -5.45
C ILE A 449 16.15 1.38 -3.95
N LEU A 450 15.76 2.42 -3.22
CA LEU A 450 15.87 2.46 -1.77
C LEU A 450 14.48 2.27 -1.13
N ALA A 451 14.40 1.38 -0.14
CA ALA A 451 13.26 1.26 0.75
C ALA A 451 13.73 1.49 2.19
N ILE A 452 13.21 2.51 2.86
CA ILE A 452 13.60 2.85 4.23
C ILE A 452 12.44 2.59 5.18
N ALA A 453 12.75 2.00 6.34
CA ALA A 453 11.82 1.89 7.45
C ALA A 453 12.35 2.67 8.65
N THR A 454 11.52 3.51 9.26
CA THR A 454 11.90 4.23 10.47
C THR A 454 10.71 4.55 11.40
N GLN A 455 11.00 4.61 12.69
CA GLN A 455 10.04 5.06 13.72
C GLN A 455 10.08 6.56 13.99
N SER A 456 11.12 7.25 13.53
CA SER A 456 11.28 8.70 13.69
C SER A 456 11.52 9.36 12.33
N PRO A 457 10.47 9.59 11.54
CA PRO A 457 10.59 10.37 10.30
C PRO A 457 11.20 11.75 10.53
N ALA A 458 10.94 12.40 11.67
CA ALA A 458 11.49 13.73 11.96
C ALA A 458 13.00 13.74 12.26
N SER A 459 13.64 12.57 12.29
CA SER A 459 15.10 12.41 12.36
C SER A 459 15.73 12.17 10.99
N ILE A 460 14.92 11.99 9.94
CA ILE A 460 15.40 11.79 8.57
C ILE A 460 15.51 13.15 7.86
N PRO A 461 16.61 13.41 7.13
CA PRO A 461 16.74 14.61 6.29
C PRO A 461 15.56 14.81 5.34
N ASN A 462 15.10 16.04 5.20
CA ASN A 462 13.91 16.35 4.40
C ASN A 462 14.07 15.96 2.93
N GLY A 463 15.28 16.10 2.36
CA GLY A 463 15.55 15.67 1.00
C GLY A 463 15.28 14.18 0.78
N ILE A 464 15.56 13.33 1.77
CA ILE A 464 15.24 11.89 1.70
C ILE A 464 13.73 11.65 1.73
N LEU A 465 13.01 12.33 2.64
CA LEU A 465 11.56 12.19 2.76
C LEU A 465 10.87 12.61 1.44
N LEU A 466 11.30 13.70 0.81
CA LEU A 466 10.77 14.16 -0.47
C LEU A 466 11.09 13.20 -1.63
N ASN A 467 12.27 12.57 -1.62
CA ASN A 467 12.67 11.60 -2.65
C ASN A 467 12.03 10.20 -2.48
N THR A 468 11.34 9.92 -1.36
CA THR A 468 10.53 8.70 -1.21
C THR A 468 9.13 8.90 -1.79
N ASN A 469 8.91 8.51 -3.04
CA ASN A 469 7.64 8.76 -3.73
C ASN A 469 6.49 7.91 -3.21
N THR A 470 6.76 6.67 -2.80
CA THR A 470 5.77 5.84 -2.12
C THR A 470 5.96 5.95 -0.63
N LYS A 471 4.93 6.38 0.09
CA LYS A 471 4.96 6.56 1.54
C LYS A 471 3.87 5.72 2.19
N ILE A 472 4.26 4.92 3.18
CA ILE A 472 3.39 4.03 3.94
C ILE A 472 3.49 4.39 5.41
N ILE A 473 2.41 4.93 5.97
CA ILE A 473 2.36 5.48 7.32
C ILE A 473 1.53 4.56 8.21
N HIS A 474 2.20 3.77 9.02
CA HIS A 474 1.61 3.07 10.15
C HIS A 474 1.42 4.02 11.34
N ALA A 475 0.91 3.50 12.46
CA ALA A 475 0.65 4.29 13.65
C ALA A 475 1.88 5.11 14.14
N LEU A 476 1.77 6.44 14.17
CA LEU A 476 2.79 7.35 14.71
C LEU A 476 2.25 8.12 15.92
N ARG A 477 2.91 7.99 17.07
CA ARG A 477 2.47 8.61 18.33
C ARG A 477 3.00 10.02 18.57
N SER A 478 4.19 10.32 18.06
CA SER A 478 4.87 11.60 18.26
C SER A 478 4.25 12.69 17.39
N SER A 479 3.84 13.80 18.00
CA SER A 479 3.27 14.95 17.26
C SER A 479 4.26 15.51 16.24
N ARG A 480 5.55 15.57 16.59
CA ARG A 480 6.62 16.04 15.67
C ARG A 480 6.70 15.15 14.43
N ASP A 481 6.63 13.83 14.61
CA ASP A 481 6.68 12.86 13.51
C ASP A 481 5.39 12.87 12.67
N LYS A 482 4.22 13.07 13.30
CA LYS A 482 2.96 13.28 12.59
C LYS A 482 3.01 14.53 11.72
N THR A 483 3.48 15.66 12.25
CA THR A 483 3.55 16.93 11.51
C THR A 483 4.43 16.81 10.26
N ILE A 484 5.67 16.31 10.41
CA ILE A 484 6.60 16.25 9.26
C ILE A 484 6.09 15.35 8.13
N ILE A 485 5.48 14.20 8.46
CA ILE A 485 4.91 13.29 7.46
C ILE A 485 3.68 13.91 6.81
N SER A 486 2.80 14.53 7.61
CA SER A 486 1.59 15.18 7.10
C SER A 486 1.90 16.30 6.12
N GLU A 487 2.93 17.11 6.41
CA GLU A 487 3.42 18.16 5.52
C GLU A 487 4.03 17.56 4.24
N THR A 488 4.88 16.55 4.37
CA THR A 488 5.56 15.92 3.22
C THR A 488 4.57 15.25 2.25
N MET A 489 3.47 14.70 2.76
CA MET A 489 2.41 14.04 1.97
C MET A 489 1.25 14.97 1.61
N SER A 490 1.23 16.20 2.13
CA SER A 490 0.08 17.12 2.04
C SER A 490 -1.24 16.48 2.49
N LEU A 491 -1.20 15.77 3.63
CA LEU A 491 -2.37 15.05 4.16
C LEU A 491 -3.48 16.02 4.61
N LYS A 492 -4.73 15.65 4.32
CA LYS A 492 -5.90 16.31 4.90
C LYS A 492 -5.99 16.03 6.40
N ARG A 493 -6.56 16.97 7.15
CA ARG A 493 -6.70 16.88 8.62
C ARG A 493 -7.34 15.58 9.10
N GLU A 494 -8.32 15.07 8.36
CA GLU A 494 -9.00 13.80 8.64
C GLU A 494 -8.03 12.60 8.72
N TYR A 495 -7.01 12.57 7.86
CA TYR A 495 -5.96 11.54 7.92
C TYR A 495 -5.02 11.78 9.09
N VAL A 496 -4.61 13.03 9.32
CA VAL A 496 -3.71 13.39 10.44
C VAL A 496 -4.31 13.00 11.79
N ASP A 497 -5.62 13.19 11.96
CA ASP A 497 -6.38 12.91 13.19
C ASP A 497 -6.56 11.41 13.47
N ILE A 498 -6.26 10.52 12.51
CA ILE A 498 -6.33 9.06 12.67
C ILE A 498 -4.95 8.39 12.72
N ILE A 499 -3.86 9.06 12.36
CA ILE A 499 -2.51 8.45 12.30
C ILE A 499 -2.13 7.77 13.62
N ASP A 500 -2.46 8.34 14.77
CA ASP A 500 -2.14 7.74 16.08
C ASP A 500 -3.17 6.70 16.57
N LYS A 501 -4.28 6.54 15.84
CA LYS A 501 -5.37 5.59 16.12
C LYS A 501 -5.32 4.34 15.24
N LEU A 502 -4.46 4.31 14.23
CA LEU A 502 -4.28 3.15 13.36
C LEU A 502 -3.94 1.90 14.19
N GLY A 503 -4.66 0.81 13.91
CA GLY A 503 -4.38 -0.52 14.44
C GLY A 503 -3.08 -1.10 13.90
N SER A 504 -2.64 -2.23 14.47
CA SER A 504 -1.46 -2.92 13.96
C SER A 504 -1.71 -3.44 12.54
N GLY A 505 -0.83 -3.10 11.61
CA GLY A 505 -0.96 -3.41 10.20
C GLY A 505 -1.91 -2.49 9.42
N GLU A 506 -2.62 -1.57 10.08
CA GLU A 506 -3.33 -0.49 9.38
C GLU A 506 -2.34 0.62 9.01
N ALA A 507 -2.43 1.10 7.77
CA ALA A 507 -1.54 2.14 7.28
C ALA A 507 -2.26 3.09 6.31
N ILE A 508 -1.79 4.33 6.25
CA ILE A 508 -2.13 5.27 5.19
C ILE A 508 -1.04 5.18 4.13
N ILE A 509 -1.42 4.93 2.89
CA ILE A 509 -0.48 4.84 1.76
C ILE A 509 -0.75 5.93 0.73
N GLN A 510 0.32 6.48 0.19
CA GLN A 510 0.31 7.37 -0.97
C GLN A 510 1.41 6.91 -1.92
N ALA A 511 1.08 6.76 -3.21
CA ALA A 511 2.00 6.27 -4.23
C ALA A 511 1.82 7.05 -5.55
N PRO A 512 2.81 7.08 -6.45
CA PRO A 512 2.69 7.73 -7.76
C PRO A 512 1.49 7.27 -8.60
N SER A 513 1.14 5.98 -8.55
CA SER A 513 -0.02 5.42 -9.24
C SER A 513 -1.35 5.78 -8.60
N ASN A 514 -1.36 6.09 -7.29
CA ASN A 514 -2.53 6.51 -6.53
C ASN A 514 -2.14 7.68 -5.58
N PRO A 515 -2.19 8.92 -6.08
CA PRO A 515 -1.68 10.09 -5.36
C PRO A 515 -2.60 10.53 -4.20
N GLU A 516 -3.85 10.06 -4.15
CA GLU A 516 -4.71 10.30 -3.01
C GLU A 516 -4.35 9.33 -1.86
N PRO A 517 -4.18 9.83 -0.63
CA PRO A 517 -3.96 8.97 0.52
C PRO A 517 -5.08 7.95 0.66
N THR A 518 -4.71 6.67 0.79
CA THR A 518 -5.65 5.55 0.94
C THR A 518 -5.38 4.84 2.25
N LEU A 519 -6.43 4.57 3.03
CA LEU A 519 -6.31 3.71 4.22
C LEU A 519 -6.28 2.25 3.77
N ILE A 520 -5.30 1.50 4.23
CA ILE A 520 -5.12 0.07 3.90
C ILE A 520 -4.91 -0.76 5.16
N GLN A 521 -5.34 -2.02 5.11
CA GLN A 521 -4.86 -3.08 5.99
C GLN A 521 -3.76 -3.83 5.26
N VAL A 522 -2.51 -3.73 5.74
CA VAL A 522 -1.41 -4.55 5.26
C VAL A 522 -1.69 -5.99 5.66
N GLN A 523 -1.68 -6.90 4.67
CA GLN A 523 -1.97 -8.31 4.89
C GLN A 523 -0.82 -9.19 4.44
N LEU A 524 -0.49 -10.15 5.31
CA LEU A 524 0.38 -11.28 5.02
C LEU A 524 -0.44 -12.33 4.25
N VAL A 525 -0.68 -12.08 2.96
CA VAL A 525 -1.36 -13.05 2.10
C VAL A 525 -0.33 -13.94 1.43
N ASP A 526 -0.47 -15.26 1.58
CA ASP A 526 0.29 -16.24 0.80
C ASP A 526 -0.34 -16.36 -0.60
N GLU A 527 0.29 -15.70 -1.58
CA GLU A 527 -0.09 -15.74 -3.01
C GLU A 527 -0.06 -17.16 -3.62
N SER A 528 0.49 -18.15 -2.92
CA SER A 528 0.53 -19.56 -3.34
C SER A 528 -0.76 -20.34 -3.05
N SER A 529 -1.67 -19.78 -2.27
CA SER A 529 -2.95 -20.42 -1.97
C SER A 529 -3.94 -20.18 -3.12
N SER A 530 -4.52 -21.26 -3.66
CA SER A 530 -5.64 -21.25 -4.62
C SER A 530 -6.91 -20.54 -4.10
N GLU A 531 -6.83 -19.92 -2.93
CA GLU A 531 -7.86 -19.17 -2.23
C GLU A 531 -8.04 -17.74 -2.75
N PHE A 532 -7.07 -17.21 -3.51
CA PHE A 532 -7.15 -15.85 -4.07
C PHE A 532 -8.31 -15.63 -5.03
N ASN A 533 -8.84 -16.69 -5.66
CA ASN A 533 -9.99 -16.58 -6.55
C ASN A 533 -11.34 -16.66 -5.83
N ASN A 534 -11.38 -16.95 -4.52
CA ASN A 534 -12.66 -17.24 -3.85
C ASN A 534 -12.77 -16.89 -2.35
N ILE A 535 -11.83 -16.17 -1.72
CA ILE A 535 -11.92 -15.88 -0.28
C ILE A 535 -11.93 -14.39 0.03
N ARG A 536 -13.05 -13.93 0.61
CA ARG A 536 -13.07 -12.76 1.50
C ARG A 536 -12.23 -13.12 2.73
N VAL A 537 -11.00 -12.62 2.82
CA VAL A 537 -10.12 -12.95 3.94
C VAL A 537 -10.46 -12.05 5.13
N TYR A 538 -11.44 -12.47 5.92
CA TYR A 538 -11.55 -12.02 7.32
C TYR A 538 -10.48 -12.73 8.13
N ARG A 539 -9.29 -12.15 8.25
CA ARG A 539 -8.34 -12.53 9.32
C ARG A 539 -7.87 -11.29 10.04
N GLU A 540 -7.93 -11.35 11.36
CA GLU A 540 -7.28 -10.38 12.24
C GLU A 540 -5.77 -10.35 11.96
N PRO A 541 -5.12 -9.19 12.10
CA PRO A 541 -3.66 -9.10 12.02
C PRO A 541 -3.02 -10.09 13.02
N VAL A 542 -2.04 -10.85 12.55
CA VAL A 542 -1.27 -11.76 13.41
C VAL A 542 -0.55 -10.90 14.46
N ASN A 543 -0.94 -11.09 15.72
CA ASN A 543 -0.27 -10.46 16.85
C ASN A 543 1.09 -11.15 17.07
N ILE A 544 2.19 -10.48 16.74
CA ILE A 544 3.57 -11.00 16.93
C ILE A 544 4.13 -10.58 18.30
N ASP A 545 3.31 -10.08 19.23
CA ASP A 545 3.75 -9.85 20.61
C ASP A 545 3.77 -11.17 21.42
N THR A 546 4.50 -12.17 20.93
CA THR A 546 4.92 -13.31 21.76
C THR A 546 6.21 -12.93 22.44
N SER A 547 6.06 -12.24 23.57
CA SER A 547 6.98 -12.35 24.71
C SER A 547 7.56 -13.78 24.76
N ILE A 548 8.87 -13.87 24.62
CA ILE A 548 9.67 -15.11 24.62
C ILE A 548 9.27 -15.99 25.81
N PRO A 549 8.70 -17.19 25.58
CA PRO A 549 8.66 -18.23 26.60
C PRO A 549 9.84 -19.18 26.39
N GLY A 550 10.53 -19.45 27.49
CA GLY A 550 11.78 -20.18 27.52
C GLY A 550 11.76 -21.58 26.91
N PHE A 551 12.98 -21.99 26.58
CA PHE A 551 13.46 -23.37 26.52
C PHE A 551 12.71 -24.30 27.46
N TYR A 552 12.17 -25.39 26.91
CA TYR A 552 11.99 -26.64 27.65
C TYR A 552 12.85 -27.71 27.00
N SER A 553 14.07 -27.84 27.52
CA SER A 553 14.66 -29.10 28.00
C SER A 553 15.98 -28.77 28.70
#